data_AF-A0A3D0MZ17-F1
#
_entry.id   AF-A0A3D0MZ17-F1
#
_cell.length_a   1.000
_cell.length_b   1.000
_cell.length_c   1.000
_cell.angle_alpha   90.00
_cell.angle_beta   90.00
_cell.angle_gamma   90.00
#
_symmetry.space_group_name_H-M   'P 1'
#
loop_
_entity.id
_entity.type
_entity.pdbx_description
1 polymer ?
#
loop_
_entity_poly.entity_id
_entity_poly.type
_entity_poly.pdbx_seq_one_letter_code
_entity_poly.pdbx_strand_id
1 'polypeptide(L)'
;NIPLTKQAEKVLKITYLEAKLFKSEVIGTEHLLLSILREDDNLAAQILHQFNINYDTVKNELMNILSGKPSTSNQPGNTGKQTSEKKPERTKTPVLDNFGRDLTKLASENKLDPIVGREKEIERVAQVLSRRKKNNPVLIGEPGVGKTAIAEGLALRIVNKQVSRVLHNKRVVTLDLAALVAGTKYRGQFEERMKAVMNELEKAKDVILFIDELHTIVGAGGASGSLDASNIFKPALARGDLQCIGATTLNEYRQYIEKDGALERRFQKIMVEPPTVDETIQILNNIKSKYEEHHNVQYTEKAIVEAVKLSDRYITDRFLPDKAIDVMD
;
A
#
# COMPACT_ATOMS: atom_id res chain seq x y z
N ASN A 1 -16.63 35.60 -47.51
CA ASN A 1 -16.69 36.13 -46.13
C ASN A 1 -18.11 36.08 -45.61
N ILE A 2 -18.45 35.00 -44.89
CA ILE A 2 -19.74 34.89 -44.21
C ILE A 2 -19.61 35.71 -42.91
N PRO A 3 -20.43 36.74 -42.68
CA PRO A 3 -20.35 37.55 -41.47
C PRO A 3 -20.77 36.73 -40.24
N LEU A 4 -20.18 37.06 -39.07
CA LEU A 4 -20.56 36.44 -37.81
C LEU A 4 -22.00 36.81 -37.43
N THR A 5 -22.72 35.86 -36.85
CA THR A 5 -24.06 36.11 -36.31
C THR A 5 -23.96 36.94 -35.03
N LYS A 6 -25.01 37.68 -34.68
CA LYS A 6 -25.07 38.46 -33.43
C LYS A 6 -24.82 37.61 -32.18
N GLN A 7 -25.21 36.33 -32.21
CA GLN A 7 -24.94 35.37 -31.15
C GLN A 7 -23.43 35.05 -31.04
N ALA A 8 -22.75 34.81 -32.17
CA ALA A 8 -21.31 34.57 -32.17
C ALA A 8 -20.51 35.78 -31.67
N GLU A 9 -20.89 37.00 -32.06
CA GLU A 9 -20.27 38.23 -31.53
C GLU A 9 -20.46 38.39 -30.01
N LYS A 10 -21.63 37.99 -29.49
CA LYS A 10 -21.93 38.03 -28.06
C LYS A 10 -21.07 37.03 -27.28
N VAL A 11 -20.93 35.80 -27.79
CA VAL A 11 -20.05 34.77 -27.21
C VAL A 11 -18.61 35.27 -27.13
N LEU A 12 -18.08 35.87 -28.20
CA LEU A 12 -16.71 36.42 -28.22
C LEU A 12 -16.49 37.52 -27.17
N LYS A 13 -17.49 38.37 -26.92
CA LYS A 13 -17.43 39.39 -25.84
C LYS A 13 -17.40 38.75 -24.46
N ILE A 14 -18.16 37.67 -24.25
CA ILE A 14 -18.20 36.93 -22.98
C ILE A 14 -16.87 36.19 -22.76
N THR A 15 -16.20 35.73 -23.82
CA THR A 15 -14.90 35.06 -23.74
C THR A 15 -13.82 35.91 -23.08
N TYR A 16 -13.84 37.23 -23.31
CA TYR A 16 -12.95 38.14 -22.62
C TYR A 16 -13.22 38.19 -21.10
N LEU A 17 -14.49 38.12 -20.69
CA LEU A 17 -14.86 38.09 -19.27
C LEU A 17 -14.48 36.77 -18.60
N GLU A 18 -14.61 35.64 -19.30
CA GLU A 18 -14.15 34.34 -18.81
C GLU A 18 -12.64 34.30 -18.59
N ALA A 19 -11.84 34.74 -19.57
CA ALA A 19 -10.38 34.80 -19.44
C ALA A 19 -9.94 35.63 -18.22
N LYS A 20 -10.64 36.74 -17.96
CA LYS A 20 -10.38 37.59 -16.79
C LYS A 20 -10.76 36.90 -15.47
N LEU A 21 -11.83 36.10 -15.45
CA LEU A 21 -12.28 35.36 -14.27
C LEU A 21 -11.27 34.27 -13.86
N PHE A 22 -10.65 33.62 -14.84
CA PHE A 22 -9.57 32.65 -14.63
C PHE A 22 -8.19 33.29 -14.46
N LYS A 23 -8.10 34.62 -14.43
CA LYS A 23 -6.84 35.40 -14.33
C LYS A 23 -5.81 35.02 -15.42
N SER A 24 -6.29 34.60 -16.60
CA SER A 24 -5.43 34.29 -17.73
C SER A 24 -4.99 35.59 -18.42
N GLU A 25 -3.69 35.72 -18.71
CA GLU A 25 -3.15 36.87 -19.45
C GLU A 25 -3.54 36.84 -20.95
N VAL A 26 -3.86 35.65 -21.48
CA VAL A 26 -4.22 35.43 -22.89
C VAL A 26 -5.57 34.72 -22.98
N ILE A 27 -6.36 35.09 -23.98
CA ILE A 27 -7.62 34.40 -24.29
C ILE A 27 -7.31 33.10 -25.03
N GLY A 28 -7.31 32.00 -24.28
CA GLY A 28 -7.23 30.64 -24.83
C GLY A 28 -8.56 30.07 -25.33
N THR A 29 -8.48 28.93 -26.02
CA THR A 29 -9.64 28.20 -26.59
C THR A 29 -10.60 27.66 -25.53
N GLU A 30 -10.10 27.38 -24.34
CA GLU A 30 -10.85 26.92 -23.18
C GLU A 30 -11.86 27.97 -22.70
N HIS A 31 -11.49 29.25 -22.71
CA HIS A 31 -12.38 30.35 -22.35
C HIS A 31 -13.48 30.51 -23.40
N LEU A 32 -13.17 30.28 -24.68
CA LEU A 32 -14.13 30.32 -25.76
C LEU A 32 -15.16 29.18 -25.61
N LEU A 33 -14.69 27.97 -25.31
CA LEU A 33 -15.57 26.82 -25.07
C LEU A 33 -16.50 27.05 -23.87
N LEU A 34 -15.98 27.57 -22.76
CA LEU A 34 -16.79 27.94 -21.60
C LEU A 34 -17.82 29.01 -21.94
N SER A 35 -17.46 29.98 -22.78
CA SER A 35 -18.38 31.04 -23.21
C SER A 35 -19.51 30.51 -24.11
N ILE A 36 -19.20 29.54 -24.97
CA ILE A 36 -20.20 28.86 -25.81
C ILE A 36 -21.21 28.12 -24.93
N LEU A 37 -20.72 27.43 -23.89
CA LEU A 37 -21.54 26.63 -22.97
C LEU A 37 -22.29 27.46 -21.91
N ARG A 38 -21.96 28.74 -21.75
CA ARG A 38 -22.60 29.62 -20.76
C ARG A 38 -23.96 30.16 -21.22
N GLU A 39 -24.22 30.13 -22.52
CA GLU A 39 -25.52 30.48 -23.09
C GLU A 39 -26.28 29.22 -23.51
N ASP A 40 -27.29 28.83 -22.72
CA ASP A 40 -28.11 27.63 -22.98
C ASP A 40 -28.95 27.75 -24.28
N ASP A 41 -29.20 28.99 -24.73
CA ASP A 41 -29.90 29.30 -25.99
C ASP A 41 -29.02 29.15 -27.25
N ASN A 42 -27.74 28.84 -27.10
CA ASN A 42 -26.84 28.61 -28.23
C ASN A 42 -27.02 27.19 -28.78
N LEU A 43 -27.23 27.06 -30.09
CA LEU A 43 -27.33 25.77 -30.78
C LEU A 43 -26.12 24.86 -30.47
N ALA A 44 -24.92 25.44 -30.38
CA ALA A 44 -23.71 24.69 -30.05
C ALA A 44 -23.75 24.13 -28.61
N ALA A 45 -24.27 24.90 -27.64
CA ALA A 45 -24.45 24.43 -26.27
C ALA A 45 -25.47 23.30 -26.22
N GLN A 46 -26.60 23.43 -26.91
CA GLN A 46 -27.65 22.40 -26.97
C GLN A 46 -27.13 21.07 -27.53
N ILE A 47 -26.29 21.12 -28.57
CA ILE A 47 -25.64 19.92 -29.14
C ILE A 47 -24.70 19.29 -28.10
N LEU A 48 -23.86 20.09 -27.43
CA LEU A 48 -22.92 19.59 -26.42
C LEU A 48 -23.63 19.00 -25.19
N HIS A 49 -24.77 19.57 -24.80
CA HIS A 49 -25.62 19.03 -23.74
C HIS A 49 -26.13 17.63 -24.05
N GLN A 50 -26.41 17.30 -25.32
CA GLN A 50 -26.81 15.93 -25.71
C GLN A 50 -25.70 14.90 -25.46
N PHE A 51 -24.44 15.34 -25.41
CA PHE A 51 -23.29 14.52 -25.06
C PHE A 51 -22.91 14.61 -23.57
N ASN A 52 -23.80 15.11 -22.71
CA ASN A 52 -23.55 15.38 -21.28
C ASN A 52 -22.39 16.34 -21.01
N ILE A 53 -22.03 17.19 -21.99
CA ILE A 53 -21.02 18.24 -21.82
C ILE A 53 -21.77 19.52 -21.44
N ASN A 54 -21.61 19.95 -20.19
CA ASN A 54 -22.21 21.17 -19.67
C ASN A 54 -21.12 22.12 -19.15
N TYR A 55 -21.50 23.36 -18.86
CA TYR A 55 -20.56 24.37 -18.38
C TYR A 55 -19.78 23.90 -17.14
N ASP A 56 -20.45 23.31 -16.15
CA ASP A 56 -19.83 22.91 -14.89
C ASP A 56 -18.82 21.76 -15.05
N THR A 57 -19.12 20.77 -15.90
CA THR A 57 -18.20 19.66 -16.19
C THR A 57 -16.92 20.16 -16.84
N VAL A 58 -17.03 21.02 -17.86
CA VAL A 58 -15.87 21.60 -18.55
C VAL A 58 -15.07 22.52 -17.62
N LYS A 59 -15.74 23.32 -16.79
CA LYS A 59 -15.09 24.20 -15.81
C LYS A 59 -14.31 23.39 -14.77
N ASN A 60 -14.90 22.32 -14.22
CA ASN A 60 -14.23 21.47 -13.25
C ASN A 60 -13.03 20.75 -13.87
N GLU A 61 -13.16 20.32 -15.12
CA GLU A 61 -12.07 19.69 -15.86
C GLU A 61 -10.92 20.66 -16.13
N LEU A 62 -11.23 21.89 -16.54
CA LEU A 62 -10.22 22.93 -16.73
C LEU A 62 -9.48 23.25 -15.43
N MET A 63 -10.20 23.32 -14.30
CA MET A 63 -9.60 23.51 -12.98
C MET A 63 -8.69 22.34 -12.57
N ASN A 64 -9.06 21.09 -12.91
CA ASN A 64 -8.22 19.92 -12.67
C ASN A 64 -6.92 19.98 -13.48
N ILE A 65 -7.02 20.35 -14.76
CA ILE A 65 -5.85 20.52 -15.65
C ILE A 65 -4.93 21.63 -15.13
N LEU A 66 -5.48 22.80 -14.78
CA LEU A 66 -4.71 23.93 -14.24
C LEU A 66 -4.07 23.62 -12.88
N SER A 67 -4.71 22.76 -12.06
CA SER A 67 -4.17 22.32 -10.76
C SER A 67 -3.21 21.13 -10.86
N GLY A 68 -2.84 20.68 -12.07
CA GLY A 68 -1.87 19.61 -12.30
C GLY A 68 -2.35 18.22 -11.88
N LYS A 69 -3.66 18.04 -11.66
CA LYS A 69 -4.26 16.73 -11.37
C LYS A 69 -4.72 16.10 -12.70
N PRO A 70 -4.22 14.91 -13.09
CA PRO A 70 -4.63 14.30 -14.34
C PRO A 70 -6.09 13.87 -14.26
N SER A 71 -6.91 14.46 -15.11
CA SER A 71 -8.32 14.09 -15.24
C SER A 71 -8.48 12.77 -15.99
N THR A 72 -9.19 11.84 -15.36
CA THR A 72 -9.63 10.58 -15.95
C THR A 72 -10.95 10.76 -16.69
N SER A 73 -10.91 10.89 -18.01
CA SER A 73 -12.08 10.71 -18.87
C SER A 73 -12.02 9.35 -19.59
N ASN A 74 -13.01 8.51 -19.30
CA ASN A 74 -13.30 7.24 -19.96
C ASN A 74 -14.07 7.50 -21.26
N GLN A 75 -13.49 7.20 -22.43
CA GLN A 75 -14.25 6.65 -23.56
C GLN A 75 -13.40 5.67 -24.38
N PRO A 76 -14.00 4.61 -24.97
CA PRO A 76 -13.30 3.54 -25.66
C PRO A 76 -13.26 3.80 -27.18
N GLY A 77 -12.06 3.91 -27.75
CA GLY A 77 -11.86 4.11 -29.17
C GLY A 77 -10.50 3.58 -29.63
N ASN A 78 -10.55 2.50 -30.38
CA ASN A 78 -9.44 1.73 -30.92
C ASN A 78 -8.68 2.51 -32.02
N THR A 79 -7.35 2.58 -31.96
CA THR A 79 -6.39 2.41 -33.09
C THR A 79 -4.97 2.77 -32.65
N GLY A 80 -4.01 1.97 -33.09
CA GLY A 80 -2.71 1.85 -32.44
C GLY A 80 -1.67 2.90 -32.80
N LYS A 81 -0.76 3.13 -31.85
CA LYS A 81 0.69 3.15 -32.08
C LYS A 81 1.42 3.17 -30.73
N GLN A 82 2.47 2.36 -30.67
CA GLN A 82 3.34 2.14 -29.54
C GLN A 82 4.04 3.44 -29.12
N THR A 83 3.84 3.85 -27.87
CA THR A 83 4.86 4.50 -27.04
C THR A 83 4.63 4.10 -25.59
N SER A 84 5.68 3.55 -25.00
CA SER A 84 5.74 2.88 -23.71
C SER A 84 5.70 3.89 -22.55
N GLU A 85 4.56 4.54 -22.33
CA GLU A 85 4.31 5.27 -21.09
C GLU A 85 3.42 4.41 -20.19
N LYS A 86 3.98 3.97 -19.07
CA LYS A 86 3.30 3.21 -18.02
C LYS A 86 2.11 4.04 -17.50
N LYS A 87 0.91 3.81 -18.05
CA LYS A 87 -0.34 4.14 -17.38
C LYS A 87 -0.31 3.52 -15.98
N PRO A 88 -0.73 4.23 -14.92
CA PRO A 88 -0.95 3.59 -13.63
C PRO A 88 -2.04 2.54 -13.86
N GLU A 89 -1.70 1.28 -13.61
CA GLU A 89 -2.68 0.20 -13.63
C GLU A 89 -3.84 0.63 -12.74
N ARG A 90 -5.07 0.60 -13.27
CA ARG A 90 -6.25 0.60 -12.41
C ARG A 90 -6.08 -0.57 -11.48
N THR A 91 -5.72 -0.30 -10.23
CA THR A 91 -5.42 -1.37 -9.29
C THR A 91 -6.69 -2.20 -9.15
N LYS A 92 -6.53 -3.53 -9.22
CA LYS A 92 -7.62 -4.48 -8.90
C LYS A 92 -8.09 -4.36 -7.44
N THR A 93 -7.28 -3.61 -6.70
CA THR A 93 -7.10 -3.27 -5.29
C THR A 93 -7.69 -2.05 -4.57
N PRO A 94 -8.64 -1.24 -5.10
CA PRO A 94 -8.86 0.12 -4.61
C PRO A 94 -9.11 0.27 -3.10
N VAL A 95 -9.74 -0.70 -2.43
CA VAL A 95 -10.02 -0.57 -0.98
C VAL A 95 -8.77 -0.93 -0.18
N LEU A 96 -8.11 -2.04 -0.52
CA LEU A 96 -6.88 -2.49 0.09
C LEU A 96 -5.75 -1.45 -0.07
N ASP A 97 -5.67 -0.75 -1.20
CA ASP A 97 -4.61 0.24 -1.45
C ASP A 97 -4.79 1.50 -0.57
N ASN A 98 -6.01 1.78 -0.11
CA ASN A 98 -6.29 2.90 0.80
C ASN A 98 -5.94 2.57 2.26
N PHE A 99 -6.11 1.31 2.66
CA PHE A 99 -5.91 0.85 4.05
C PHE A 99 -4.66 0.00 4.25
N GLY A 100 -3.90 -0.22 3.18
CA GLY A 100 -2.75 -1.11 3.16
C GLY A 100 -1.54 -0.44 2.54
N ARG A 101 -0.37 -0.94 2.91
CA ARG A 101 0.92 -0.48 2.38
C ARG A 101 1.49 -1.55 1.46
N ASP A 102 1.66 -1.23 0.18
CA ASP A 102 2.20 -2.16 -0.81
C ASP A 102 3.73 -2.20 -0.71
N LEU A 103 4.27 -3.28 -0.14
CA LEU A 103 5.71 -3.50 0.00
C LEU A 103 6.37 -3.76 -1.36
N THR A 104 5.64 -4.34 -2.31
CA THR A 104 6.17 -4.63 -3.66
C THR A 104 6.36 -3.33 -4.44
N LYS A 105 5.44 -2.38 -4.27
CA LYS A 105 5.60 -1.03 -4.82
C LYS A 105 6.81 -0.32 -4.21
N LEU A 106 6.95 -0.35 -2.89
CA LEU A 106 8.10 0.26 -2.19
C LEU A 106 9.44 -0.37 -2.60
N ALA A 107 9.46 -1.69 -2.80
CA ALA A 107 10.61 -2.40 -3.32
C ALA A 107 10.97 -1.93 -4.74
N SER A 108 9.97 -1.76 -5.62
CA SER A 108 10.19 -1.29 -6.99
C SER A 108 10.69 0.17 -7.07
N GLU A 109 10.37 0.97 -6.05
CA GLU A 109 10.81 2.36 -5.90
C GLU A 109 12.14 2.48 -5.14
N ASN A 110 12.79 1.36 -4.78
CA ASN A 110 14.02 1.30 -3.98
C ASN A 110 13.92 2.06 -2.63
N LYS A 111 12.74 2.08 -2.02
CA LYS A 111 12.49 2.75 -0.73
C LYS A 111 12.65 1.82 0.48
N LEU A 112 12.80 0.52 0.25
CA LEU A 112 13.01 -0.47 1.32
C LEU A 112 14.47 -0.51 1.75
N ASP A 113 14.69 -0.80 3.03
CA ASP A 113 16.02 -0.99 3.56
C ASP A 113 16.65 -2.31 3.07
N PRO A 114 17.98 -2.33 2.85
CA PRO A 114 18.68 -3.55 2.46
C PRO A 114 18.67 -4.53 3.63
N ILE A 115 18.26 -5.76 3.36
CA ILE A 115 18.10 -6.79 4.39
C ILE A 115 19.36 -7.64 4.46
N VAL A 116 19.84 -7.86 5.68
CA VAL A 116 21.06 -8.60 5.99
C VAL A 116 20.72 -9.87 6.78
N GLY A 117 21.40 -10.97 6.48
CA GLY A 117 21.37 -12.19 7.30
C GLY A 117 20.07 -13.02 7.27
N ARG A 118 19.02 -12.57 6.57
CA ARG A 118 17.68 -13.24 6.57
C ARG A 118 17.37 -14.10 5.34
N GLU A 119 18.39 -14.53 4.61
CA GLU A 119 18.21 -15.19 3.31
C GLU A 119 17.48 -16.54 3.42
N LYS A 120 17.80 -17.32 4.46
CA LYS A 120 17.23 -18.65 4.71
C LYS A 120 15.75 -18.56 5.05
N GLU A 121 15.37 -17.60 5.88
CA GLU A 121 13.99 -17.35 6.29
C GLU A 121 13.16 -16.86 5.11
N ILE A 122 13.67 -15.89 4.33
CA ILE A 122 12.98 -15.39 3.13
C ILE A 122 12.79 -16.53 2.10
N GLU A 123 13.81 -17.35 1.88
CA GLU A 123 13.71 -18.52 1.00
C GLU A 123 12.65 -19.51 1.50
N ARG A 124 12.64 -19.77 2.82
CA ARG A 124 11.65 -20.65 3.44
C ARG A 124 10.23 -20.12 3.28
N VAL A 125 10.02 -18.82 3.47
CA VAL A 125 8.72 -18.15 3.25
C VAL A 125 8.28 -18.31 1.80
N ALA A 126 9.16 -18.03 0.83
CA ALA A 126 8.86 -18.20 -0.59
C ALA A 126 8.53 -19.66 -0.95
N GLN A 127 9.25 -20.61 -0.36
CA GLN A 127 9.00 -22.04 -0.54
C GLN A 127 7.61 -22.43 -0.02
N VAL A 128 7.23 -21.94 1.17
CA VAL A 128 5.93 -22.24 1.78
C VAL A 128 4.78 -21.65 0.96
N LEU A 129 4.89 -20.40 0.52
CA LEU A 129 3.87 -19.72 -0.30
C LEU A 129 3.63 -20.42 -1.64
N SER A 130 4.62 -21.18 -2.14
CA SER A 130 4.52 -21.93 -3.39
C SER A 130 3.85 -23.30 -3.25
N ARG A 131 3.53 -23.75 -2.02
CA ARG A 131 2.88 -25.05 -1.77
C ARG A 131 1.39 -25.01 -2.08
N ARG A 132 0.80 -26.18 -2.35
CA ARG A 132 -0.67 -26.34 -2.49
C ARG A 132 -1.40 -26.50 -1.15
N LYS A 133 -0.74 -27.05 -0.13
CA LYS A 133 -1.26 -27.25 1.22
C LYS A 133 -0.31 -26.57 2.21
N LYS A 134 -0.83 -26.06 3.31
CA LYS A 134 -0.07 -25.28 4.31
C LYS A 134 0.75 -24.17 3.64
N ASN A 135 0.08 -23.36 2.82
CA ASN A 135 0.68 -22.33 1.98
C ASN A 135 0.71 -20.94 2.61
N ASN A 136 0.33 -20.84 3.90
CA ASN A 136 0.44 -19.61 4.68
C ASN A 136 1.59 -19.75 5.68
N PRO A 137 2.73 -19.07 5.49
CA PRO A 137 3.80 -19.07 6.48
C PRO A 137 3.43 -18.23 7.71
N VAL A 138 3.84 -18.69 8.88
CA VAL A 138 3.80 -17.91 10.13
C VAL A 138 5.21 -17.78 10.67
N LEU A 139 5.67 -16.53 10.74
CA LEU A 139 6.92 -16.12 11.36
C LEU A 139 6.73 -16.06 12.88
N ILE A 140 7.39 -16.98 13.58
CA ILE A 140 7.33 -17.10 15.03
C ILE A 140 8.68 -16.67 15.59
N GLY A 141 8.66 -15.62 16.40
CA GLY A 141 9.86 -15.10 17.07
C GLY A 141 9.46 -14.07 18.11
N GLU A 142 10.44 -13.50 18.80
CA GLU A 142 10.18 -12.43 19.76
C GLU A 142 9.90 -11.10 19.03
N PRO A 143 9.27 -10.10 19.67
CA PRO A 143 9.17 -8.75 19.13
C PRO A 143 10.57 -8.16 18.88
N GLY A 144 10.69 -7.30 17.86
CA GLY A 144 11.94 -6.61 17.57
C GLY A 144 12.99 -7.39 16.75
N VAL A 145 12.82 -8.71 16.52
CA VAL A 145 13.80 -9.51 15.74
C VAL A 145 13.83 -9.23 14.23
N GLY A 146 12.93 -8.38 13.72
CA GLY A 146 12.85 -8.02 12.29
C GLY A 146 11.96 -8.92 11.45
N LYS A 147 10.79 -9.35 11.96
CA LYS A 147 9.83 -10.17 11.18
C LYS A 147 9.26 -9.41 9.98
N THR A 148 8.97 -8.12 10.14
CA THR A 148 8.53 -7.21 9.07
C THR A 148 9.58 -7.12 7.96
N ALA A 149 10.86 -7.08 8.32
CA ALA A 149 11.97 -7.05 7.35
C ALA A 149 12.01 -8.33 6.48
N ILE A 150 11.60 -9.49 7.00
CA ILE A 150 11.50 -10.72 6.18
C ILE A 150 10.41 -10.57 5.10
N ALA A 151 9.30 -9.90 5.40
CA ALA A 151 8.24 -9.65 4.42
C ALA A 151 8.67 -8.62 3.37
N GLU A 152 9.40 -7.59 3.76
CA GLU A 152 10.04 -6.63 2.85
C GLU A 152 11.06 -7.32 1.93
N GLY A 153 11.84 -8.26 2.46
CA GLY A 153 12.82 -9.04 1.69
C GLY A 153 12.18 -9.98 0.70
N LEU A 154 11.05 -10.56 1.06
CA LEU A 154 10.23 -11.31 0.12
C LEU A 154 9.75 -10.40 -1.03
N ALA A 155 9.25 -9.19 -0.73
CA ALA A 155 8.80 -8.25 -1.74
C ALA A 155 9.94 -7.88 -2.71
N LEU A 156 11.15 -7.61 -2.18
CA LEU A 156 12.34 -7.34 -2.99
C LEU A 156 12.70 -8.53 -3.90
N ARG A 157 12.68 -9.76 -3.38
CA ARG A 157 12.95 -10.97 -4.20
C ARG A 157 11.89 -11.21 -5.27
N ILE A 158 10.62 -10.87 -5.01
CA ILE A 158 9.54 -10.95 -6.00
C ILE A 158 9.80 -9.96 -7.14
N VAL A 159 10.13 -8.70 -6.82
CA VAL A 159 10.45 -7.66 -7.82
C VAL A 159 11.66 -8.06 -8.68
N ASN A 160 12.71 -8.57 -8.03
CA ASN A 160 13.93 -9.04 -8.71
C ASN A 160 13.77 -10.39 -9.41
N LYS A 161 12.58 -11.02 -9.37
CA LYS A 161 12.27 -12.34 -9.95
C LYS A 161 13.19 -13.47 -9.44
N GLN A 162 13.71 -13.35 -8.23
CA GLN A 162 14.55 -14.35 -7.55
C GLN A 162 13.73 -15.43 -6.83
N VAL A 163 12.42 -15.49 -7.10
CA VAL A 163 11.48 -16.47 -6.53
C VAL A 163 10.91 -17.39 -7.61
N SER A 164 10.23 -18.45 -7.20
CA SER A 164 9.50 -19.35 -8.11
C SER A 164 8.52 -18.60 -9.00
N ARG A 165 8.31 -19.10 -10.23
CA ARG A 165 7.40 -18.50 -11.23
C ARG A 165 5.96 -18.33 -10.71
N VAL A 166 5.54 -19.15 -9.75
CA VAL A 166 4.21 -19.07 -9.12
C VAL A 166 4.03 -17.76 -8.33
N LEU A 167 5.14 -17.19 -7.83
CA LEU A 167 5.14 -15.95 -7.07
C LEU A 167 5.47 -14.73 -7.93
N HIS A 168 5.73 -14.90 -9.23
CA HIS A 168 5.94 -13.77 -10.14
C HIS A 168 4.65 -12.96 -10.24
N ASN A 169 4.80 -11.63 -10.30
CA ASN A 169 3.70 -10.66 -10.36
C ASN A 169 2.73 -10.70 -9.17
N LYS A 170 3.07 -11.39 -8.09
CA LYS A 170 2.32 -11.26 -6.84
C LYS A 170 2.70 -9.97 -6.13
N ARG A 171 1.73 -9.38 -5.42
CA ARG A 171 1.90 -8.17 -4.62
C ARG A 171 1.88 -8.55 -3.14
N VAL A 172 2.88 -8.09 -2.39
CA VAL A 172 2.92 -8.21 -0.93
C VAL A 172 2.39 -6.91 -0.35
N VAL A 173 1.28 -6.99 0.39
CA VAL A 173 0.62 -5.82 0.98
C VAL A 173 0.47 -6.03 2.48
N THR A 174 0.85 -5.04 3.28
CA THR A 174 0.58 -5.04 4.73
C THR A 174 -0.76 -4.36 4.99
N LEU A 175 -1.53 -4.88 5.95
CA LEU A 175 -2.77 -4.23 6.38
C LEU A 175 -2.49 -3.34 7.59
N ASP A 176 -2.89 -2.07 7.52
CA ASP A 176 -2.84 -1.17 8.66
C ASP A 176 -4.19 -1.21 9.40
N LEU A 177 -4.21 -1.93 10.53
CA LEU A 177 -5.40 -2.00 11.38
C LEU A 177 -5.74 -0.64 12.01
N ALA A 178 -4.74 0.20 12.30
CA ALA A 178 -4.97 1.52 12.87
C ALA A 178 -5.69 2.43 11.87
N ALA A 179 -5.29 2.40 10.59
CA ALA A 179 -5.95 3.14 9.52
C ALA A 179 -7.42 2.69 9.31
N LEU A 180 -7.72 1.41 9.52
CA LEU A 180 -9.08 0.88 9.41
C LEU A 180 -9.99 1.34 10.54
N VAL A 181 -9.45 1.42 11.77
CA VAL A 181 -10.15 1.93 12.95
C VAL A 181 -10.33 3.45 12.86
N ALA A 182 -9.34 4.16 12.31
CA ALA A 182 -9.36 5.60 12.15
C ALA A 182 -10.62 6.06 11.38
N GLY A 183 -11.31 7.06 11.94
CA GLY A 183 -12.52 7.61 11.34
C GLY A 183 -13.75 6.69 11.39
N THR A 184 -13.71 5.59 12.15
CA THR A 184 -14.92 4.83 12.52
C THR A 184 -15.38 5.25 13.92
N LYS A 185 -16.67 5.57 14.07
CA LYS A 185 -17.27 5.87 15.39
C LYS A 185 -17.99 4.66 15.97
N TYR A 186 -18.42 3.76 15.09
CA TYR A 186 -19.22 2.59 15.44
C TYR A 186 -18.55 1.32 14.94
N ARG A 187 -18.61 0.27 15.76
CA ARG A 187 -18.07 -1.07 15.44
C ARG A 187 -18.55 -1.60 14.09
N GLY A 188 -19.83 -1.39 13.74
CA GLY A 188 -20.39 -1.85 12.47
C GLY A 188 -19.70 -1.26 11.24
N GLN A 189 -19.24 -0.01 11.31
CA GLN A 189 -18.51 0.65 10.21
C GLN A 189 -17.13 0.02 10.01
N PHE A 190 -16.45 -0.34 11.10
CA PHE A 190 -15.20 -1.08 11.02
C PHE A 190 -15.42 -2.45 10.37
N GLU A 191 -16.43 -3.21 10.82
CA GLU A 191 -16.74 -4.52 10.24
C GLU A 191 -17.12 -4.43 8.74
N GLU A 192 -17.83 -3.38 8.33
CA GLU A 192 -18.16 -3.13 6.92
C GLU A 192 -16.91 -2.86 6.07
N ARG A 193 -15.99 -2.00 6.55
CA ARG A 193 -14.69 -1.76 5.88
C ARG A 193 -13.87 -3.04 5.78
N MET A 194 -13.82 -3.83 6.85
CA MET A 194 -13.12 -5.12 6.85
C MET A 194 -13.72 -6.12 5.87
N LYS A 195 -15.05 -6.20 5.80
CA LYS A 195 -15.74 -7.03 4.79
C LYS A 195 -15.43 -6.58 3.37
N ALA A 196 -15.35 -5.27 3.13
CA ALA A 196 -14.99 -4.73 1.81
C ALA A 196 -13.57 -5.16 1.40
N VAL A 197 -12.59 -5.02 2.31
CA VAL A 197 -11.21 -5.48 2.09
C VAL A 197 -11.16 -7.00 1.81
N MET A 198 -11.95 -7.78 2.55
CA MET A 198 -11.97 -9.23 2.38
C MET A 198 -12.59 -9.69 1.06
N ASN A 199 -13.71 -9.08 0.66
CA ASN A 199 -14.33 -9.36 -0.64
C ASN A 199 -13.40 -9.05 -1.81
N GLU A 200 -12.50 -8.08 -1.64
CA GLU A 200 -11.48 -7.73 -2.61
C GLU A 200 -10.32 -8.75 -2.61
N LEU A 201 -9.83 -9.15 -1.43
CA LEU A 201 -8.80 -10.18 -1.29
C LEU A 201 -9.25 -11.54 -1.83
N GLU A 202 -10.53 -11.91 -1.67
CA GLU A 202 -11.08 -13.15 -2.23
C GLU A 202 -11.05 -13.15 -3.78
N LYS A 203 -11.19 -11.97 -4.42
CA LYS A 203 -11.12 -11.84 -5.88
C LYS A 203 -9.68 -11.71 -6.38
N ALA A 204 -8.79 -11.12 -5.58
CA ALA A 204 -7.41 -10.81 -5.96
C ALA A 204 -6.43 -11.95 -5.60
N LYS A 205 -6.31 -12.94 -6.49
CA LYS A 205 -5.38 -14.09 -6.30
C LYS A 205 -3.89 -13.74 -6.41
N ASP A 206 -3.59 -12.55 -6.92
CA ASP A 206 -2.25 -11.99 -7.06
C ASP A 206 -1.76 -11.28 -5.79
N VAL A 207 -2.56 -11.18 -4.73
CA VAL A 207 -2.17 -10.52 -3.48
C VAL A 207 -1.73 -11.53 -2.41
N ILE A 208 -0.65 -11.21 -1.71
CA ILE A 208 -0.17 -11.86 -0.49
C ILE A 208 -0.30 -10.84 0.63
N LEU A 209 -1.11 -11.15 1.63
CA LEU A 209 -1.33 -10.26 2.77
C LEU A 209 -0.29 -10.51 3.87
N PHE A 210 0.40 -9.47 4.34
CA PHE A 210 1.25 -9.53 5.52
C PHE A 210 0.52 -8.98 6.75
N ILE A 211 0.58 -9.71 7.86
CA ILE A 211 -0.07 -9.39 9.13
C ILE A 211 0.97 -9.48 10.24
N ASP A 212 1.42 -8.35 10.80
CA ASP A 212 2.53 -8.28 11.76
C ASP A 212 2.19 -8.87 13.15
N GLU A 213 0.90 -8.89 13.48
CA GLU A 213 0.38 -9.43 14.74
C GLU A 213 -0.85 -10.31 14.46
N LEU A 214 -0.61 -11.50 13.91
CA LEU A 214 -1.68 -12.39 13.46
C LEU A 214 -2.68 -12.72 14.58
N HIS A 215 -2.24 -12.72 15.83
CA HIS A 215 -3.08 -12.99 16.99
C HIS A 215 -4.14 -11.90 17.22
N THR A 216 -3.91 -10.63 16.85
CA THR A 216 -4.89 -9.55 17.02
C THR A 216 -6.14 -9.79 16.19
N ILE A 217 -5.95 -10.41 15.02
CA ILE A 217 -7.02 -10.71 14.07
C ILE A 217 -7.72 -12.03 14.41
N VAL A 218 -7.04 -12.99 15.07
CA VAL A 218 -7.54 -14.36 15.31
C VAL A 218 -8.04 -14.58 16.75
N GLY A 219 -7.47 -13.83 17.70
CA GLY A 219 -7.56 -14.07 19.15
C GLY A 219 -8.55 -13.21 19.92
N ALA A 220 -9.29 -12.30 19.26
CA ALA A 220 -10.20 -11.33 19.90
C ALA A 220 -11.55 -11.92 20.38
N GLY A 221 -11.61 -13.22 20.68
CA GLY A 221 -12.84 -13.89 21.13
C GLY A 221 -13.06 -13.91 22.65
N GLY A 222 -12.12 -13.40 23.45
CA GLY A 222 -12.17 -13.48 24.91
C GLY A 222 -11.79 -12.16 25.58
N ALA A 223 -12.81 -11.41 26.01
CA ALA A 223 -12.74 -10.36 27.03
C ALA A 223 -11.66 -9.28 26.86
N SER A 224 -11.98 -8.19 26.14
CA SER A 224 -11.71 -6.78 26.54
C SER A 224 -11.83 -5.82 25.35
N GLY A 225 -13.05 -5.51 24.88
CA GLY A 225 -13.28 -4.35 24.00
C GLY A 225 -12.50 -4.29 22.66
N SER A 226 -11.77 -5.35 22.29
CA SER A 226 -10.96 -5.42 21.10
C SER A 226 -11.84 -5.68 19.88
N LEU A 227 -11.45 -5.06 18.77
CA LEU A 227 -12.13 -5.17 17.47
C LEU A 227 -12.11 -6.64 17.02
N ASP A 228 -13.24 -7.34 17.12
CA ASP A 228 -13.29 -8.77 16.82
C ASP A 228 -13.37 -9.02 15.30
N ALA A 229 -12.22 -8.96 14.65
CA ALA A 229 -12.07 -9.31 13.23
C ALA A 229 -12.05 -10.84 13.00
N SER A 230 -11.99 -11.64 14.07
CA SER A 230 -11.80 -13.10 14.03
C SER A 230 -12.87 -13.80 13.22
N ASN A 231 -14.13 -13.37 13.34
CA ASN A 231 -15.27 -13.95 12.62
C ASN A 231 -15.21 -13.71 11.11
N ILE A 232 -14.46 -12.71 10.66
CA ILE A 232 -14.30 -12.38 9.24
C ILE A 232 -13.10 -13.14 8.64
N PHE A 233 -11.97 -13.19 9.36
CA PHE A 233 -10.75 -13.84 8.85
C PHE A 233 -10.76 -15.37 8.95
N LYS A 234 -11.28 -15.94 10.04
CA LYS A 234 -11.26 -17.40 10.25
C LYS A 234 -11.88 -18.18 9.08
N PRO A 235 -13.06 -17.81 8.55
CA PRO A 235 -13.65 -18.52 7.42
C PRO A 235 -12.79 -18.44 6.15
N ALA A 236 -12.27 -17.25 5.80
CA ALA A 236 -11.46 -17.04 4.60
C ALA A 236 -10.12 -17.81 4.68
N LEU A 237 -9.47 -17.80 5.85
CA LEU A 237 -8.24 -18.55 6.11
C LEU A 237 -8.48 -20.06 6.10
N ALA A 238 -9.57 -20.54 6.71
CA ALA A 238 -9.92 -21.96 6.74
C ALA A 238 -10.28 -22.50 5.36
N ARG A 239 -11.02 -21.73 4.54
CA ARG A 239 -11.31 -22.10 3.14
C ARG A 239 -10.06 -22.08 2.26
N GLY A 240 -9.09 -21.21 2.58
CA GLY A 240 -7.86 -21.04 1.80
C GLY A 240 -8.04 -20.06 0.64
N ASP A 241 -9.06 -19.21 0.71
CA ASP A 241 -9.31 -18.14 -0.25
C ASP A 241 -8.28 -17.01 -0.10
N LEU A 242 -7.76 -16.83 1.13
CA LEU A 242 -6.74 -15.85 1.46
C LEU A 242 -5.35 -16.49 1.58
N GLN A 243 -4.38 -15.93 0.86
CA GLN A 243 -2.96 -16.21 1.04
C GLN A 243 -2.32 -15.12 1.90
N CYS A 244 -1.71 -15.50 3.02
CA CYS A 244 -1.10 -14.54 3.94
C CYS A 244 0.21 -15.04 4.57
N ILE A 245 0.99 -14.07 5.04
CA ILE A 245 2.17 -14.23 5.88
C ILE A 245 1.80 -13.62 7.23
N GLY A 246 1.77 -14.44 8.27
CA GLY A 246 1.54 -13.97 9.63
C GLY A 246 2.84 -13.81 10.41
N ALA A 247 2.92 -12.83 11.29
CA ALA A 247 3.93 -12.75 12.33
C ALA A 247 3.25 -12.77 13.71
N THR A 248 3.87 -13.46 14.67
CA THR A 248 3.34 -13.62 16.04
C THR A 248 4.44 -14.13 16.97
N THR A 249 4.22 -14.08 18.28
CA THR A 249 5.11 -14.71 19.27
C THR A 249 4.78 -16.19 19.46
N LEU A 250 5.70 -16.96 20.06
CA LEU A 250 5.48 -18.38 20.31
C LEU A 250 4.28 -18.63 21.25
N ASN A 251 4.10 -17.77 22.25
CA ASN A 251 3.04 -17.88 23.24
C ASN A 251 1.66 -17.65 22.61
N GLU A 252 1.52 -16.59 21.83
CA GLU A 252 0.30 -16.29 21.07
C GLU A 252 -0.03 -17.38 20.05
N TYR A 253 0.98 -17.87 19.33
CA TYR A 253 0.79 -18.96 18.36
C TYR A 253 0.16 -20.19 19.04
N ARG A 254 0.72 -20.61 20.18
CA ARG A 254 0.20 -21.73 20.97
C ARG A 254 -1.21 -21.49 21.48
N GLN A 255 -1.50 -20.26 21.92
CA GLN A 255 -2.78 -19.92 22.53
C GLN A 255 -3.92 -19.83 21.50
N TYR A 256 -3.66 -19.21 20.33
CA TYR A 256 -4.72 -18.81 19.41
C TYR A 256 -4.74 -19.58 18.07
N ILE A 257 -3.59 -20.07 17.60
CA ILE A 257 -3.48 -20.71 16.28
C ILE A 257 -3.39 -22.23 16.43
N GLU A 258 -2.55 -22.73 17.33
CA GLU A 258 -2.30 -24.17 17.51
C GLU A 258 -3.51 -24.92 18.10
N LYS A 259 -4.34 -24.24 18.91
CA LYS A 259 -5.59 -24.81 19.43
C LYS A 259 -6.68 -24.94 18.37
N ASP A 260 -6.60 -24.17 17.28
CA ASP A 260 -7.59 -24.18 16.21
C ASP A 260 -7.14 -25.10 15.06
N GLY A 261 -7.68 -26.31 15.03
CA GLY A 261 -7.33 -27.30 14.01
C GLY A 261 -7.69 -26.89 12.58
N ALA A 262 -8.57 -25.92 12.34
CA ALA A 262 -8.84 -25.42 10.99
C ALA A 262 -7.68 -24.54 10.48
N LEU A 263 -7.18 -23.65 11.34
CA LEU A 263 -6.06 -22.76 11.04
C LEU A 263 -4.72 -23.50 10.99
N GLU A 264 -4.49 -24.44 11.91
CA GLU A 264 -3.25 -25.24 11.95
C GLU A 264 -3.00 -26.02 10.63
N ARG A 265 -4.07 -26.42 9.94
CA ARG A 265 -3.98 -27.12 8.64
C ARG A 265 -3.63 -26.19 7.47
N ARG A 266 -3.61 -24.87 7.68
CA ARG A 266 -3.35 -23.84 6.67
C ARG A 266 -2.03 -23.13 6.89
N PHE A 267 -1.61 -23.03 8.15
CA PHE A 267 -0.38 -22.38 8.53
C PHE A 267 0.82 -23.33 8.60
N GLN A 268 1.99 -22.82 8.24
CA GLN A 268 3.29 -23.48 8.40
C GLN A 268 4.17 -22.62 9.30
N LYS A 269 4.64 -23.20 10.40
CA LYS A 269 5.53 -22.54 11.36
C LYS A 269 6.92 -22.33 10.74
N ILE A 270 7.46 -21.13 10.89
CA ILE A 270 8.85 -20.75 10.56
C ILE A 270 9.40 -20.02 11.79
N MET A 271 10.42 -20.59 12.42
CA MET A 271 11.08 -19.97 13.57
C MET A 271 12.03 -18.88 13.07
N VAL A 272 11.95 -17.70 13.69
CA VAL A 272 12.83 -16.56 13.42
C VAL A 272 13.61 -16.29 14.69
N GLU A 273 14.92 -16.55 14.63
CA GLU A 273 15.84 -16.30 15.72
C GLU A 273 16.34 -14.85 15.68
N PRO A 274 16.71 -14.24 16.81
CA PRO A 274 17.43 -12.96 16.81
C PRO A 274 18.71 -13.05 15.97
N PRO A 275 19.11 -11.97 15.27
CA PRO A 275 20.37 -11.95 14.55
C PRO A 275 21.55 -12.01 15.51
N THR A 276 22.69 -12.46 15.00
CA THR A 276 23.96 -12.44 15.74
C THR A 276 24.48 -11.01 15.92
N VAL A 277 25.43 -10.83 16.83
CA VAL A 277 26.10 -9.54 17.08
C VAL A 277 26.72 -9.00 15.78
N ASP A 278 27.41 -9.85 15.02
CA ASP A 278 28.08 -9.47 13.78
C ASP A 278 27.08 -9.08 12.68
N GLU A 279 25.99 -9.83 12.53
CA GLU A 279 24.90 -9.47 11.61
C GLU A 279 24.23 -8.17 12.02
N THR A 280 24.05 -7.94 13.33
CA THR A 280 23.45 -6.70 13.84
C THR A 280 24.34 -5.49 13.56
N ILE A 281 25.67 -5.63 13.69
CA ILE A 281 26.60 -4.57 13.29
C ILE A 281 26.45 -4.24 11.79
N GLN A 282 26.29 -5.25 10.93
CA GLN A 282 26.04 -5.03 9.50
C GLN A 282 24.69 -4.34 9.25
N ILE A 283 23.65 -4.72 9.99
CA ILE A 283 22.33 -4.06 9.94
C ILE A 283 22.46 -2.58 10.30
N LEU A 284 23.12 -2.26 11.43
CA LEU A 284 23.30 -0.88 11.88
C LEU A 284 24.10 -0.05 10.87
N ASN A 285 25.15 -0.61 10.26
CA ASN A 285 25.91 0.08 9.22
C ASN A 285 25.08 0.43 7.97
N ASN A 286 24.09 -0.40 7.62
CA ASN A 286 23.22 -0.13 6.48
C ASN A 286 22.20 0.98 6.73
N ILE A 287 21.67 1.06 7.96
CA ILE A 287 20.70 2.09 8.35
C ILE A 287 21.37 3.38 8.82
N LYS A 288 22.66 3.33 9.19
CA LYS A 288 23.46 4.44 9.70
C LYS A 288 23.23 5.74 8.95
N SER A 289 23.29 5.72 7.61
CA SER A 289 23.16 6.93 6.80
C SER A 289 21.83 7.67 7.01
N LYS A 290 20.74 6.94 7.26
CA LYS A 290 19.42 7.55 7.54
C LYS A 290 19.41 8.26 8.90
N TYR A 291 20.04 7.67 9.91
CA TYR A 291 20.15 8.25 11.25
C TYR A 291 21.13 9.42 11.30
N GLU A 292 22.24 9.36 10.55
CA GLU A 292 23.17 10.48 10.42
C GLU A 292 22.50 11.71 9.81
N GLU A 293 21.68 11.52 8.77
CA GLU A 293 20.90 12.60 8.15
C GLU A 293 19.82 13.15 9.10
N HIS A 294 19.13 12.28 9.83
CA HIS A 294 18.09 12.67 10.78
C HIS A 294 18.64 13.49 11.95
N HIS A 295 19.74 13.04 12.56
CA HIS A 295 20.33 13.65 13.75
C HIS A 295 21.40 14.70 13.45
N ASN A 296 21.84 14.81 12.19
CA ASN A 296 22.96 15.65 11.75
C ASN A 296 24.27 15.36 12.51
N VAL A 297 24.55 14.08 12.76
CA VAL A 297 25.77 13.60 13.45
C VAL A 297 26.51 12.57 12.58
N GLN A 298 27.76 12.28 12.94
CA GLN A 298 28.50 11.16 12.35
C GLN A 298 28.77 10.08 13.39
N TYR A 299 28.34 8.85 13.12
CA TYR A 299 28.58 7.72 14.01
C TYR A 299 29.93 7.07 13.69
N THR A 300 30.81 6.98 14.68
CA THR A 300 32.07 6.23 14.52
C THR A 300 31.81 4.73 14.49
N GLU A 301 32.61 3.97 13.73
CA GLU A 301 32.48 2.50 13.66
C GLU A 301 32.59 1.85 15.05
N LYS A 302 33.47 2.38 15.91
CA LYS A 302 33.60 1.93 17.30
C LYS A 302 32.32 2.11 18.09
N ALA A 303 31.63 3.24 17.93
CA ALA A 303 30.38 3.50 18.62
C ALA A 303 29.30 2.48 18.23
N ILE A 304 29.19 2.13 16.95
CA ILE A 304 28.23 1.13 16.46
C ILE A 304 28.52 -0.24 17.08
N VAL A 305 29.79 -0.68 17.05
CA VAL A 305 30.19 -1.97 17.62
C VAL A 305 29.92 -2.03 19.12
N GLU A 306 30.24 -0.98 19.87
CA GLU A 306 29.98 -0.91 21.31
C GLU A 306 28.47 -0.82 21.60
N ALA A 307 27.69 -0.09 20.81
CA ALA A 307 26.23 -0.03 20.97
C ALA A 307 25.59 -1.42 20.89
N VAL A 308 25.99 -2.25 19.93
CA VAL A 308 25.48 -3.64 19.81
C VAL A 308 25.94 -4.50 20.99
N LYS A 309 27.23 -4.45 21.36
CA LYS A 309 27.77 -5.28 22.45
C LYS A 309 27.19 -4.91 23.81
N LEU A 310 27.07 -3.62 24.09
CA LEU A 310 26.55 -3.10 25.36
C LEU A 310 25.05 -3.33 25.46
N SER A 311 24.29 -3.08 24.38
CA SER A 311 22.85 -3.39 24.37
C SER A 311 22.61 -4.89 24.54
N ASP A 312 23.43 -5.75 23.92
CA ASP A 312 23.27 -7.19 24.10
C ASP A 312 23.53 -7.64 25.54
N ARG A 313 24.55 -7.07 26.18
CA ARG A 313 24.95 -7.42 27.55
C ARG A 313 24.01 -6.86 28.62
N TYR A 314 23.55 -5.63 28.48
CA TYR A 314 22.87 -4.89 29.56
C TYR A 314 21.35 -4.79 29.40
N ILE A 315 20.83 -4.92 28.18
CA ILE A 315 19.38 -4.90 27.89
C ILE A 315 18.94 -6.34 27.60
N THR A 316 18.42 -7.01 28.62
CA THR A 316 18.07 -8.44 28.58
C THR A 316 16.59 -8.71 28.33
N ASP A 317 15.74 -7.69 28.47
CA ASP A 317 14.29 -7.73 28.24
C ASP A 317 13.91 -7.56 26.75
N ARG A 318 14.83 -7.07 25.93
CA ARG A 318 14.67 -6.87 24.48
C ARG A 318 15.65 -7.70 23.67
N PHE A 319 15.33 -7.87 22.39
CA PHE A 319 16.11 -8.66 21.44
C PHE A 319 16.77 -7.78 20.38
N LEU A 320 17.87 -8.28 19.80
CA LEU A 320 18.48 -7.66 18.62
C LEU A 320 17.57 -7.86 17.40
N PRO A 321 17.61 -6.98 16.39
CA PRO A 321 18.40 -5.74 16.33
C PRO A 321 17.75 -4.53 17.02
N ASP A 322 16.47 -4.59 17.39
CA ASP A 322 15.66 -3.48 17.92
C ASP A 322 16.36 -2.69 19.05
N LYS A 323 16.80 -3.38 20.10
CA LYS A 323 17.50 -2.74 21.23
C LYS A 323 18.81 -2.03 20.86
N ALA A 324 19.49 -2.47 19.80
CA ALA A 324 20.73 -1.86 19.35
C ALA A 324 20.45 -0.62 18.50
N ILE A 325 19.34 -0.63 17.75
CA ILE A 325 18.86 0.54 17.00
C ILE A 325 18.44 1.63 17.99
N ASP A 326 17.69 1.28 19.04
CA ASP A 326 17.28 2.22 20.10
C ASP A 326 18.45 2.89 20.84
N VAL A 327 19.61 2.22 20.94
CA VAL A 327 20.82 2.78 21.58
C VAL A 327 21.61 3.67 20.62
N MET A 328 21.47 3.45 19.32
CA MET A 328 22.13 4.23 18.28
C MET A 328 21.37 5.53 17.96
N ASP A 329 20.03 5.47 17.99
CA ASP A 329 19.13 6.62 17.82
C ASP A 329 19.30 7.66 18.94
#